data_AF-A0A7D9MAF2-F1
#
_entry.id   AF-A0A7D9MAF2-F1
#
_cell.length_a   1.000
_cell.length_b   1.000
_cell.length_c   1.000
_cell.angle_alpha   90.00
_cell.angle_beta   90.00
_cell.angle_gamma   90.00
#
_symmetry.space_group_name_H-M   'P 1'
#
loop_
_entity.id
_entity.type
_entity.pdbx_description
1 polymer ?
#
loop_
_entity_poly.entity_id
_entity_poly.type
_entity_poly.pdbx_seq_one_letter_code
_entity_poly.pdbx_strand_id
1 'polypeptide(L)'
;MKCVNCHVKRTKRVSGSGYYKRLLASKKDSFCPAEKQIGLDLLRTLPNNKYYDKQNADGIDQLRRVLLAFSLHNKEIGYCQGLNRLAAIALLYLSEEESF
;
A
#
# COMPACT_ATOMS: atom_id res chain seq x y z
N MET A 1 -9.88 15.34 6.83
CA MET A 1 -8.91 14.99 5.76
C MET A 1 -8.19 16.17 5.07
N LYS A 2 -8.21 17.42 5.57
CA LYS A 2 -7.52 18.55 4.89
C LYS A 2 -5.96 18.47 4.95
N CYS A 3 -5.39 17.79 5.94
CA CYS A 3 -3.94 17.79 6.18
C CYS A 3 -3.14 16.90 5.22
N VAL A 4 -3.65 15.72 4.83
CA VAL A 4 -2.94 14.78 3.93
C VAL A 4 -2.73 15.43 2.55
N ASN A 5 -3.80 16.00 1.99
CA ASN A 5 -3.74 16.64 0.68
C ASN A 5 -2.74 17.80 0.62
N CYS A 6 -2.49 18.53 1.71
CA CYS A 6 -1.45 19.57 1.70
C CYS A 6 -0.04 19.00 1.49
N HIS A 7 0.27 17.85 2.09
CA HIS A 7 1.60 17.26 2.05
C HIS A 7 1.85 16.45 0.76
N VAL A 8 0.82 15.81 0.21
CA VAL A 8 0.96 14.98 -1.01
C VAL A 8 0.64 15.72 -2.32
N LYS A 9 0.16 16.98 -2.25
CA LYS A 9 -0.23 17.80 -3.42
C LYS A 9 0.86 17.85 -4.49
N ARG A 10 2.10 18.08 -4.08
CA ARG A 10 3.24 18.17 -5.03
C ARG A 10 3.47 16.83 -5.71
N THR A 11 3.52 15.74 -4.95
CA THR A 11 3.72 14.39 -5.48
C THR A 11 2.60 13.99 -6.43
N LYS A 12 1.33 14.19 -6.03
CA LYS A 12 0.16 13.92 -6.91
C LYS A 12 0.21 14.72 -8.21
N ARG A 13 0.65 15.99 -8.17
CA ARG A 13 0.79 16.82 -9.37
C ARG A 13 1.85 16.29 -10.32
N VAL A 14 2.99 15.84 -9.78
CA VAL A 14 4.11 15.31 -10.59
C VAL A 14 3.75 13.93 -11.18
N SER A 15 3.14 13.06 -10.38
CA SER A 15 2.79 11.70 -10.78
C SER A 15 1.60 11.64 -11.75
N GLY A 16 0.71 12.64 -11.71
CA GLY A 16 -0.47 12.73 -12.55
C GLY A 16 -1.61 11.78 -12.14
N SER A 17 -2.78 11.97 -12.76
CA SER A 17 -3.98 11.15 -12.49
C SER A 17 -3.76 9.67 -12.80
N GLY A 18 -4.31 8.77 -11.99
CA GLY A 18 -4.25 7.32 -12.21
C GLY A 18 -2.87 6.69 -12.00
N TYR A 19 -1.94 7.39 -11.34
CA TYR A 19 -0.58 6.91 -11.09
C TYR A 19 -0.56 5.58 -10.33
N TYR A 20 -1.38 5.46 -9.28
CA TYR A 20 -1.50 4.24 -8.50
C TYR A 20 -1.85 3.01 -9.36
N LYS A 21 -2.85 3.15 -10.24
CA LYS A 21 -3.25 2.09 -11.18
C LYS A 21 -2.12 1.71 -12.14
N ARG A 22 -1.36 2.69 -12.64
CA ARG A 22 -0.21 2.43 -13.52
C ARG A 22 0.91 1.67 -12.80
N LEU A 23 1.19 2.00 -11.54
CA LEU A 23 2.17 1.25 -10.74
C LEU A 23 1.76 -0.22 -10.61
N LEU A 24 0.51 -0.48 -10.23
CA LEU A 24 -0.01 -1.84 -10.11
C LEU A 24 0.00 -2.60 -11.46
N ALA A 25 -0.28 -1.91 -12.57
CA ALA A 25 -0.16 -2.51 -13.89
C ALA A 25 1.29 -2.88 -14.23
N SER A 26 2.24 -1.98 -13.94
CA SER A 26 3.67 -2.20 -14.20
C SER A 26 4.29 -3.33 -13.39
N LYS A 27 3.69 -3.70 -12.25
CA LYS A 27 4.11 -4.85 -11.44
C LYS A 27 4.15 -6.14 -12.25
N LYS A 28 3.26 -6.31 -13.23
CA LYS A 28 3.21 -7.53 -14.06
C LYS A 28 4.50 -7.78 -14.84
N ASP A 29 5.24 -6.72 -15.15
CA ASP A 29 6.43 -6.77 -15.99
C ASP A 29 7.73 -6.73 -15.17
N SER A 30 7.66 -6.59 -13.84
CA SER A 30 8.83 -6.34 -13.00
C SER A 30 8.85 -7.20 -11.73
N PHE A 31 9.98 -7.86 -11.51
CA PHE A 31 10.23 -8.59 -10.26
C PHE A 31 10.29 -7.61 -9.08
N CYS A 32 9.45 -7.83 -8.07
CA CYS A 32 9.40 -7.02 -6.86
C CYS A 32 9.91 -7.84 -5.66
N PRO A 33 11.15 -7.60 -5.16
CA PRO A 33 11.69 -8.33 -4.01
C PRO A 33 10.81 -8.24 -2.75
N ALA A 34 10.08 -7.14 -2.61
CA ALA A 34 9.17 -6.89 -1.51
C ALA A 34 7.96 -7.85 -1.47
N GLU A 35 7.55 -8.44 -2.60
CA GLU A 35 6.31 -9.21 -2.69
C GLU A 35 6.27 -10.39 -1.72
N LYS A 36 7.38 -11.14 -1.62
CA LYS A 36 7.48 -12.28 -0.71
C LYS A 36 7.34 -11.83 0.75
N GLN A 37 8.06 -10.77 1.13
CA GLN A 37 8.04 -10.28 2.51
C GLN A 37 6.68 -9.67 2.87
N ILE A 38 6.08 -8.89 1.96
CA ILE A 38 4.72 -8.37 2.13
C ILE A 38 3.75 -9.53 2.38
N GLY A 39 3.79 -10.59 1.56
CA GLY A 39 2.91 -11.75 1.71
C GLY A 39 2.97 -12.41 3.09
N LEU A 40 4.17 -12.56 3.66
CA LEU A 40 4.37 -13.07 5.02
C LEU A 40 3.82 -12.12 6.11
N ASP A 41 3.73 -10.83 5.78
CA ASP A 41 3.41 -9.78 6.75
C ASP A 41 1.91 -9.48 6.85
N LEU A 42 1.13 -9.77 5.80
CA LEU A 42 -0.29 -9.40 5.71
C LEU A 42 -1.10 -9.89 6.91
N LEU A 43 -1.08 -11.20 7.21
CA LEU A 43 -1.88 -11.79 8.29
C LEU A 43 -1.36 -11.46 9.69
N ARG A 44 -0.10 -11.02 9.83
CA ARG A 44 0.51 -10.63 11.12
C ARG A 44 0.37 -9.14 11.46
N THR A 45 -0.20 -8.33 10.56
CA THR A 45 -0.20 -6.86 10.69
C THR A 45 -1.20 -6.34 11.72
N LEU A 46 -2.45 -6.81 11.66
CA LEU A 46 -3.54 -6.46 12.58
C LEU A 46 -4.42 -7.69 12.84
N PRO A 47 -3.89 -8.77 13.43
CA PRO A 47 -4.55 -10.08 13.45
C PRO A 47 -5.91 -10.09 14.20
N ASN A 48 -6.11 -9.16 15.13
CA ASN A 48 -7.35 -9.06 15.92
C ASN A 48 -8.37 -8.07 15.32
N ASN A 49 -8.08 -7.48 14.15
CA ASN A 49 -8.99 -6.58 13.47
C ASN A 49 -9.77 -7.33 12.39
N LYS A 50 -11.11 -7.25 12.41
CA LYS A 50 -12.02 -7.93 11.48
C LYS A 50 -11.72 -7.65 9.99
N TYR A 51 -11.08 -6.54 9.64
CA TYR A 51 -10.70 -6.23 8.27
C TYR A 51 -9.45 -6.98 7.78
N TYR A 52 -8.69 -7.60 8.69
CA TYR A 52 -7.39 -8.23 8.43
C TYR A 52 -7.22 -9.61 9.10
N ASP A 53 -8.27 -10.13 9.75
CA ASP A 53 -8.22 -11.35 10.57
C ASP A 53 -8.12 -12.64 9.75
N LYS A 54 -8.47 -12.58 8.46
CA LYS A 54 -8.53 -13.74 7.56
C LYS A 54 -7.92 -13.42 6.20
N GLN A 55 -7.39 -14.44 5.55
CA GLN A 55 -6.73 -14.31 4.24
C GLN A 55 -7.64 -13.77 3.13
N ASN A 56 -8.95 -14.00 3.23
CA ASN A 56 -9.96 -13.53 2.31
C ASN A 56 -10.67 -12.25 2.77
N ALA A 57 -10.17 -11.59 3.82
CA ALA A 57 -10.73 -10.31 4.26
C ALA A 57 -10.37 -9.20 3.26
N ASP A 58 -11.32 -8.30 2.99
CA ASP A 58 -11.17 -7.22 2.00
C ASP A 58 -9.94 -6.33 2.27
N GLY A 59 -9.54 -6.16 3.53
CA GLY A 59 -8.38 -5.36 3.91
C GLY A 59 -7.05 -6.00 3.51
N ILE A 60 -6.95 -7.32 3.44
CA ILE A 60 -5.71 -8.03 3.09
C ILE A 60 -5.28 -7.73 1.66
N ASP A 61 -6.23 -7.79 0.72
CA ASP A 61 -5.94 -7.55 -0.69
C ASP A 61 -5.65 -6.06 -0.96
N GLN A 62 -6.37 -5.16 -0.30
CA GLN A 62 -6.09 -3.72 -0.34
C GLN A 62 -4.70 -3.40 0.22
N LEU A 63 -4.36 -3.95 1.38
CA LEU A 63 -3.05 -3.78 2.02
C LEU A 63 -1.92 -4.29 1.12
N ARG A 64 -2.11 -5.46 0.48
CA ARG A 64 -1.13 -6.00 -0.47
C ARG A 64 -0.89 -5.04 -1.63
N ARG A 65 -1.95 -4.50 -2.24
CA ARG A 65 -1.82 -3.58 -3.38
C ARG A 65 -1.14 -2.26 -2.99
N VAL A 66 -1.52 -1.66 -1.86
CA VAL A 66 -0.90 -0.42 -1.36
C VAL A 66 0.60 -0.61 -1.11
N LEU A 67 0.98 -1.66 -0.40
CA LEU A 67 2.39 -1.93 -0.09
C LEU A 67 3.24 -2.23 -1.33
N LEU A 68 2.67 -2.95 -2.30
CA LEU A 68 3.34 -3.21 -3.58
C LEU A 68 3.46 -1.94 -4.42
N ALA A 69 2.43 -1.11 -4.48
CA ALA A 69 2.51 0.15 -5.20
C ALA A 69 3.55 1.06 -4.56
N PHE A 70 3.62 1.11 -3.22
CA PHE A 70 4.62 1.89 -2.50
C PHE A 70 6.05 1.42 -2.80
N SER A 71 6.29 0.11 -2.79
CA SER A 71 7.62 -0.45 -3.08
C SER A 71 8.06 -0.19 -4.53
N LEU A 72 7.13 -0.09 -5.47
CA LEU A 72 7.40 0.28 -6.86
C LEU A 72 7.57 1.79 -7.05
N HIS A 73 6.85 2.60 -6.26
CA HIS A 73 6.97 4.05 -6.26
C HIS A 73 8.35 4.49 -5.75
N ASN A 74 8.78 3.93 -4.62
CA ASN A 74 10.07 4.21 -4.01
C ASN A 74 10.93 2.94 -3.96
N LYS A 75 11.60 2.65 -5.08
CA LYS A 75 12.42 1.44 -5.25
C LYS A 75 13.65 1.40 -4.33
N GLU A 76 14.14 2.55 -3.89
CA GLU A 76 15.30 2.62 -2.97
C GLU A 76 14.94 2.11 -1.58
N ILE A 77 13.74 2.46 -1.09
CA ILE A 77 13.23 1.94 0.18
C ILE A 77 12.64 0.54 0.00
N GLY A 78 11.88 0.33 -1.07
CA GLY A 78 11.15 -0.90 -1.34
C GLY A 78 10.12 -1.17 -0.23
N TYR A 79 10.40 -2.18 0.60
CA TYR A 79 9.56 -2.56 1.73
C TYR A 79 10.40 -2.85 2.97
N CYS A 80 10.05 -2.24 4.09
CA CYS A 80 10.58 -2.59 5.40
C CYS A 80 9.45 -3.00 6.36
N GLN A 81 9.79 -3.92 7.27
CA GLN A 81 8.87 -4.41 8.29
C GLN A 81 8.46 -3.24 9.20
N GLY A 82 7.16 -2.93 9.22
CA GLY A 82 6.59 -1.76 9.88
C GLY A 82 5.67 -0.96 8.96
N LEU A 83 5.99 -0.88 7.66
CA LEU A 83 5.15 -0.19 6.67
C LEU A 83 3.76 -0.82 6.55
N ASN A 84 3.67 -2.14 6.67
CA ASN A 84 2.42 -2.87 6.71
C ASN A 84 1.46 -2.33 7.78
N ARG A 85 1.95 -2.08 9.00
CA ARG A 85 1.12 -1.57 10.10
C ARG A 85 0.62 -0.16 9.81
N LEU A 86 1.48 0.71 9.28
CA LEU A 86 1.11 2.09 8.92
C LEU A 86 0.05 2.10 7.81
N ALA A 87 0.27 1.35 6.73
CA ALA A 87 -0.68 1.24 5.62
C ALA A 87 -2.02 0.63 6.06
N ALA A 88 -1.99 -0.40 6.91
CA ALA A 88 -3.21 -1.03 7.42
C ALA A 88 -4.04 -0.06 8.29
N ILE A 89 -3.37 0.78 9.11
CA ILE A 89 -4.07 1.83 9.88
C ILE A 89 -4.62 2.91 8.96
N ALA A 90 -3.87 3.33 7.94
CA ALA A 90 -4.35 4.30 6.96
C ALA A 90 -5.62 3.81 6.23
N LEU A 91 -5.62 2.55 5.80
CA LEU A 91 -6.73 1.88 5.11
C LEU A 91 -8.01 1.74 5.97
N LEU A 92 -7.93 1.88 7.29
CA LEU A 92 -9.13 1.92 8.14
C LEU A 92 -9.90 3.24 8.01
N TYR A 93 -9.26 4.30 7.51
CA TYR A 93 -9.83 5.65 7.46
C TYR A 93 -9.81 6.28 6.07
N LEU A 94 -8.98 5.76 5.16
CA LEU A 94 -8.75 6.31 3.84
C LEU A 94 -9.08 5.26 2.77
N SER A 95 -9.34 5.73 1.54
CA SER A 95 -9.40 4.83 0.39
C SER A 95 -8.03 4.23 0.06
N GLU A 96 -8.01 3.19 -0.78
CA GLU A 96 -6.78 2.52 -1.21
C GLU A 96 -5.77 3.50 -1.85
N GLU A 97 -6.23 4.37 -2.75
CA GLU A 97 -5.37 5.35 -3.44
C GLU A 97 -4.98 6.55 -2.54
N GLU A 98 -5.73 6.81 -1.46
CA GLU A 98 -5.34 7.81 -0.46
C GLU A 98 -4.38 7.25 0.61
N SER A 99 -4.42 5.94 0.83
CA SER A 99 -3.52 5.23 1.74
C SER A 99 -2.14 4.98 1.13
N PHE A 100 -2.08 4.92 -0.21
CA PHE A 100 -0.86 4.91 -1.00
C PHE A 100 -0.25 6.32 -1.12
#